data_AF-A0A2T2WAB2-F1
#
_entry.id   AF-A0A2T2WAB2-F1
#
_cell.length_a   1.000
_cell.length_b   1.000
_cell.length_c   1.000
_cell.angle_alpha   90.00
_cell.angle_beta   90.00
_cell.angle_gamma   90.00
#
_symmetry.space_group_name_H-M   'P 1'
#
loop_
_entity.id
_entity.type
_entity.pdbx_description
1 polymer ?
#
loop_
_entity_poly.entity_id
_entity_poly.type
_entity_poly.pdbx_seq_one_letter_code
_entity_poly.pdbx_strand_id
1 'polypeptide(L)' 'MIGVSLMNARRNLVAFIENKMKKYFLSVLTIAMASMVLSPVASASGQTNLNDLSADLNGDGIVSLGELRFHNAEYRGK' A
#
# COMPACT_ATOMS: atom_id res chain seq x y z
N MET A 1 39.43 -44.73 10.65
CA MET A 1 38.61 -44.22 9.51
C MET A 1 37.17 -43.85 9.88
N ILE A 2 36.52 -44.50 10.86
CA ILE A 2 35.10 -44.24 11.22
C ILE A 2 34.87 -42.81 11.79
N GLY A 3 35.78 -42.29 12.62
CA GLY A 3 35.62 -40.97 13.25
C GLY A 3 35.58 -39.79 12.27
N VAL A 4 36.41 -39.83 11.21
CA VAL A 4 36.45 -38.78 10.18
C VAL A 4 35.17 -38.78 9.33
N SER A 5 34.65 -39.97 9.01
CA SER A 5 33.38 -40.12 8.29
C SER A 5 32.20 -39.56 9.10
N LEU A 6 32.19 -39.79 10.42
CA LEU A 6 31.15 -39.27 11.31
C LEU A 6 31.23 -37.74 11.47
N MET A 7 32.44 -37.17 11.56
CA MET A 7 32.64 -35.73 11.58
C MET A 7 32.18 -35.06 10.29
N ASN A 8 32.43 -35.69 9.12
CA ASN A 8 31.95 -35.19 7.83
C ASN A 8 30.42 -35.22 7.75
N ALA A 9 29.80 -36.31 8.21
CA ALA A 9 28.34 -36.44 8.26
C ALA A 9 27.70 -35.36 9.15
N ARG A 10 28.27 -35.08 10.32
CA ARG A 10 27.78 -34.01 11.21
C ARG A 10 27.91 -32.63 10.59
N ARG A 11 29.04 -32.33 9.93
CA ARG A 11 29.23 -31.05 9.23
C ARG A 11 28.21 -30.86 8.10
N ASN A 12 27.95 -31.90 7.32
CA ASN A 12 26.95 -31.85 6.25
C ASN A 12 25.53 -31.66 6.79
N LEU A 13 25.22 -32.27 7.93
CA LEU A 13 23.92 -32.13 8.59
C LEU A 13 23.72 -30.72 9.15
N VAL A 14 24.75 -30.12 9.76
CA VAL A 14 24.72 -28.72 10.23
C VAL A 14 24.53 -27.77 9.05
N ALA A 15 25.31 -27.92 7.97
CA ALA A 15 25.18 -27.09 6.77
C ALA A 15 23.80 -27.22 6.12
N PHE A 16 23.21 -28.43 6.12
CA PHE A 16 21.85 -28.66 5.64
C PHE A 16 20.81 -27.92 6.49
N ILE A 17 20.92 -28.02 7.82
CA ILE A 17 20.01 -27.34 8.74
C ILE A 17 20.13 -25.82 8.59
N GLU A 18 21.35 -25.28 8.55
CA GLU A 18 21.58 -23.85 8.37
C GLU A 18 20.98 -23.32 7.07
N ASN A 19 21.15 -24.05 5.96
CA ASN A 19 20.58 -23.65 4.68
C ASN A 19 19.05 -23.67 4.72
N LYS A 20 18.46 -24.67 5.39
CA LYS A 20 17.01 -24.75 5.58
C LYS A 20 16.48 -23.61 6.45
N MET A 21 17.17 -23.27 7.55
CA MET A 21 16.80 -22.15 8.43
C MET A 21 16.91 -20.79 7.73
N LYS A 22 17.96 -20.58 6.92
CA LYS A 22 18.14 -19.36 6.12
C LYS A 22 16.98 -19.16 5.12
N LYS A 23 16.51 -20.24 4.49
CA LYS A 23 15.35 -20.19 3.57
C LYS A 23 14.07 -19.78 4.28
N TYR A 24 13.79 -20.33 5.45
CA TYR A 24 12.61 -19.96 6.22
C TYR A 24 12.66 -18.51 6.69
N PHE A 25 13.80 -18.06 7.22
CA PHE A 25 14.01 -16.67 7.61
C PHE A 25 13.79 -15.71 6.42
N LEU A 26 14.39 -16.02 5.27
CA LEU A 26 14.22 -15.20 4.07
C LEU A 26 12.76 -15.17 3.60
N SER A 27 12.04 -16.30 3.66
CA SER A 27 10.63 -16.34 3.27
C SER A 27 9.74 -15.47 4.16
N VAL A 28 9.96 -15.49 5.49
CA VAL A 28 9.20 -14.68 6.45
C VAL A 28 9.50 -13.20 6.25
N LEU A 29 10.77 -12.85 6.02
CA LEU A 29 11.18 -11.47 5.72
C LEU A 29 10.53 -10.96 4.42
N THR A 30 10.48 -11.78 3.36
CA THR A 30 9.83 -11.42 2.10
C THR A 30 8.33 -11.21 2.27
N ILE A 31 7.64 -12.07 3.04
CA ILE A 31 6.21 -11.93 3.31
C ILE A 31 5.92 -10.64 4.11
N ALA A 32 6.74 -10.33 5.11
CA ALA A 32 6.62 -9.10 5.90
C ALA A 32 6.91 -7.82 5.09
N MET A 33 7.86 -7.87 4.15
CA MET A 33 8.10 -6.75 3.24
C MET A 33 6.98 -6.59 2.21
N ALA A 34 6.43 -7.70 1.70
CA ALA A 34 5.31 -7.67 0.77
C ALA A 34 4.05 -7.03 1.39
N SER A 35 3.75 -7.33 2.67
CA SER A 35 2.62 -6.70 3.36
C SER A 35 2.81 -5.19 3.58
N MET A 36 4.05 -4.70 3.70
CA MET A 36 4.34 -3.27 3.78
C MET A 36 4.19 -2.56 2.43
N VAL A 37 4.55 -3.19 1.31
CA VAL A 37 4.39 -2.63 -0.05
C VAL A 37 2.92 -2.59 -0.48
N LEU A 38 2.09 -3.51 0.03
CA LEU A 38 0.64 -3.56 -0.21
C LEU A 38 -0.18 -2.72 0.78
N SER A 39 0.45 -2.02 1.73
CA SER A 39 -0.21 -0.94 2.47
C SER A 39 -0.78 0.02 1.44
N PRO A 40 -2.11 0.23 1.37
CA PRO A 40 -2.67 1.18 0.44
C PRO A 40 -2.00 2.52 0.71
N VAL A 41 -1.24 3.00 -0.27
CA VAL A 41 -1.03 4.44 -0.45
C VAL A 41 -2.41 4.96 -0.83
N ALA A 42 -3.29 5.08 0.16
CA ALA A 42 -4.48 5.90 0.12
C ALA A 42 -4.03 7.35 0.24
N SER A 43 -3.07 7.75 -0.58
CA SER A 43 -2.75 9.13 -0.83
C SER A 43 -3.65 9.57 -1.96
N ALA A 44 -4.63 10.39 -1.60
CA ALA A 44 -5.30 11.31 -2.49
C ALA A 44 -5.97 10.68 -3.73
N SER A 45 -7.05 9.93 -3.51
CA SER A 45 -8.27 10.23 -4.25
C SER A 45 -8.83 11.53 -3.63
N GLY A 46 -8.21 12.68 -3.87
CA GLY A 46 -8.40 13.33 -5.14
C GLY A 46 -9.87 13.76 -5.25
N GLN A 47 -10.32 14.47 -4.21
CA GLN A 47 -11.42 15.44 -4.21
C GLN A 47 -12.22 15.41 -5.53
N THR A 48 -13.29 14.63 -5.58
CA THR A 48 -14.25 14.61 -6.69
C THR A 48 -15.12 15.88 -6.72
N ASN A 49 -14.53 17.02 -6.33
CA ASN A 49 -15.19 18.30 -6.13
C ASN A 49 -14.68 19.36 -7.12
N LEU A 50 -14.34 18.94 -8.35
CA LEU A 50 -14.31 19.90 -9.45
C LEU A 50 -15.70 20.48 -9.73
N ASN A 51 -16.78 19.80 -9.30
CA ASN A 51 -18.14 20.29 -9.41
C ASN A 51 -18.59 21.14 -8.20
N ASP A 52 -18.06 20.89 -6.99
CA ASP A 52 -18.36 21.72 -5.81
C ASP A 52 -17.58 23.04 -5.84
N LEU A 53 -16.32 23.05 -6.29
CA LEU A 53 -15.54 24.30 -6.37
C LEU A 53 -16.09 25.26 -7.43
N SER A 54 -16.76 24.77 -8.47
CA SER A 54 -17.43 25.63 -9.46
C SER A 54 -18.78 26.17 -9.00
N ALA A 55 -19.41 25.51 -8.02
CA ALA A 55 -20.65 25.98 -7.44
C ALA A 55 -20.38 27.03 -6.35
N ASP A 56 -19.25 26.95 -5.64
CA ASP A 56 -18.81 27.97 -4.69
C ASP A 56 -18.46 29.28 -5.43
N LEU A 57 -19.39 30.24 -5.37
CA LEU A 57 -19.26 31.52 -6.07
C LEU A 57 -18.40 32.52 -5.29
N ASN A 58 -18.25 32.33 -3.98
CA ASN A 58 -17.65 33.30 -3.08
C ASN A 58 -16.24 32.87 -2.59
N GLY A 59 -15.87 31.61 -2.79
CA GLY A 59 -14.55 31.05 -2.50
C GLY A 59 -14.31 30.76 -1.02
N ASP A 60 -15.35 30.66 -0.20
CA ASP A 60 -15.27 30.34 1.23
C ASP A 60 -15.12 28.83 1.51
N GLY A 61 -15.21 28.00 0.47
CA GLY A 61 -15.07 26.56 0.54
C GLY A 61 -16.33 25.82 0.99
N ILE A 62 -17.47 26.51 1.14
CA ILE A 62 -18.77 25.94 1.53
C ILE A 62 -19.80 26.25 0.44
N VAL A 63 -20.30 25.21 -0.22
CA VAL A 63 -21.38 25.38 -1.20
C VAL A 63 -22.73 25.54 -0.47
N SER A 64 -23.31 26.73 -0.54
CA SER A 64 -24.64 27.03 0.00
C SER A 64 -25.76 26.68 -0.99
N LEU A 65 -26.99 26.54 -0.47
CA LEU A 65 -28.17 26.26 -1.31
C LEU A 65 -28.45 27.39 -2.34
N GLY A 66 -28.06 28.63 -2.03
CA GLY A 66 -28.19 29.76 -2.94
C GLY A 66 -27.28 29.60 -4.16
N GLU A 67 -26.02 29.26 -3.91
CA GLU A 67 -25.00 29.03 -4.92
C GLU A 67 -25.36 27.87 -5.88
N LEU A 68 -25.91 26.77 -5.36
CA LEU A 68 -26.44 25.68 -6.19
C LEU A 68 -27.56 26.12 -7.14
N ARG A 69 -28.43 27.04 -6.70
CA ARG A 69 -29.53 27.56 -7.53
C ARG A 69 -29.02 28.48 -8.62
N PHE A 70 -28.04 29.34 -8.31
CA PHE A 70 -27.38 30.20 -9.30
C PHE A 70 -26.61 29.38 -10.33
N HIS A 71 -25.80 28.44 -9.87
CA HIS A 71 -25.06 27.52 -10.73
C HIS A 71 -26.02 26.76 -11.67
N ASN A 72 -27.06 26.12 -11.15
CA ASN A 72 -28.03 25.38 -11.97
C ASN A 72 -28.81 26.29 -12.96
N ALA A 73 -29.11 27.54 -12.59
CA ALA A 73 -29.73 28.50 -13.51
C ALA A 73 -28.81 28.85 -14.68
N GLU A 74 -27.51 29.00 -14.44
CA GLU A 74 -26.50 29.24 -15.48
C GLU A 74 -26.38 28.07 -16.45
N TYR A 75 -26.43 26.82 -15.97
CA TYR A 75 -26.44 25.63 -16.84
C TYR A 75 -27.72 25.48 -17.67
N ARG A 76 -28.88 25.90 -17.13
CA ARG A 76 -30.18 25.79 -17.81
C ARG A 76 -30.47 26.94 -18.79
N GLY A 77 -29.63 27.97 -18.82
CA GLY A 77 -29.76 29.14 -19.69
C GLY A 77 -29.05 29.04 -21.05
N LYS A 78 -28.57 27.85 -21.45
CA LYS A 78 -28.02 27.58 -22.79
C LYS A 78 -29.01 26.81 -23.65
#